data_AF-A0A932F0T2-F1
#
_entry.id   AF-A0A932F0T2-F1
#
_cell.length_a   1.000
_cell.length_b   1.000
_cell.length_c   1.000
_cell.angle_alpha   90.00
_cell.angle_beta   90.00
_cell.angle_gamma   90.00
#
_symmetry.space_group_name_H-M   'P 1'
#
loop_
_entity.id
_entity.type
_entity.pdbx_description
1 polymer ?
#
loop_
_entity_poly.entity_id
_entity_poly.type
_entity_poly.pdbx_seq_one_letter_code
_entity_poly.pdbx_strand_id
1 'polypeptide(L)' 'MVTVTSLNAVDYGMVPNTSADQTANFQSAINAAQSQLLPLFIPAGTYLITAVNISSNIEIYS' A
#
# COMPACT_ATOMS: atom_id res chain seq x y z
N MET A 1 2.62 24.05 -0.74
CA MET A 1 2.14 22.80 -0.12
C MET A 1 2.31 21.70 -1.14
N VAL A 2 2.99 20.60 -0.79
CA VAL A 2 2.95 19.40 -1.64
C VAL A 2 1.57 18.80 -1.43
N THR A 3 0.71 18.86 -2.45
CA THR A 3 -0.50 18.06 -2.46
C THR A 3 -0.05 16.61 -2.54
N VAL A 4 -0.15 15.89 -1.42
CA VAL A 4 -0.06 14.43 -1.42
C VAL A 4 -1.27 13.92 -2.18
N THR A 5 -1.05 13.62 -3.46
CA THR A 5 -2.06 13.06 -4.36
C THR A 5 -2.23 11.55 -4.17
N SER A 6 -1.38 10.94 -3.35
CA SER A 6 -1.34 9.51 -3.11
C SER A 6 -0.51 9.12 -1.90
N LEU A 7 -0.82 7.95 -1.35
CA LEU A 7 0.00 7.31 -0.32
C LEU A 7 1.01 6.37 -0.96
N ASN A 8 2.22 6.29 -0.39
CA ASN A 8 3.26 5.41 -0.90
C ASN A 8 3.39 4.18 0.00
N ALA A 9 3.32 2.98 -0.57
CA ALA A 9 3.36 1.75 0.20
C ALA A 9 4.66 1.58 1.02
N VAL A 10 5.77 2.18 0.55
CA VAL A 10 7.05 2.19 1.27
C VAL A 10 7.00 2.98 2.58
N ASP A 11 6.14 4.00 2.67
CA ASP A 11 5.95 4.77 3.91
C ASP A 11 5.29 3.93 5.01
N TYR A 12 4.66 2.81 4.63
CA TYR A 12 4.04 1.83 5.50
C TYR A 12 4.93 0.59 5.73
N GLY A 13 6.21 0.67 5.36
CA GLY A 13 7.18 -0.40 5.59
C GLY A 13 7.15 -1.52 4.55
N MET A 14 6.54 -1.29 3.38
CA MET A 14 6.73 -2.21 2.26
C MET A 14 8.12 -2.07 1.64
N VAL A 15 8.81 -3.18 1.51
CA VAL A 15 10.16 -3.33 0.97
C VAL A 15 10.08 -4.18 -0.30
N PRO A 16 10.51 -3.66 -1.46
CA PRO A 16 10.53 -4.43 -2.69
C PRO A 16 11.57 -5.55 -2.63
N ASN A 17 11.29 -6.66 -3.30
CA ASN A 17 12.19 -7.81 -3.51
C ASN A 17 12.61 -8.54 -2.23
N THR A 18 11.86 -8.40 -1.14
CA THR A 18 12.05 -9.21 0.06
C THR A 18 11.26 -10.51 -0.03
N SER A 19 11.81 -11.58 0.55
CA SER A 19 11.12 -12.85 0.75
C SER A 19 10.27 -12.89 2.01
N ALA A 20 10.29 -11.82 2.82
CA ALA A 20 9.45 -11.72 4.00
C ALA A 20 7.99 -11.49 3.60
N ASP A 21 7.06 -12.07 4.37
CA ASP A 21 5.64 -11.77 4.22
C ASP A 21 5.36 -10.33 4.67
N GLN A 22 4.78 -9.53 3.78
CA GLN A 22 4.48 -8.11 4.00
C GLN A 22 2.99 -7.83 4.07
N THR A 23 2.17 -8.85 4.25
CA THR A 23 0.71 -8.75 4.29
C THR A 23 0.25 -7.73 5.34
N ALA A 24 0.88 -7.70 6.52
CA ALA A 24 0.55 -6.73 7.58
C ALA A 24 0.86 -5.27 7.19
N ASN A 25 1.99 -5.05 6.49
CA ASN A 25 2.40 -3.73 6.02
C ASN A 25 1.49 -3.26 4.89
N PHE A 26 1.14 -4.16 3.98
CA PHE A 26 0.22 -3.87 2.89
C PHE A 26 -1.20 -3.59 3.39
N GLN A 27 -1.69 -4.36 4.37
CA GLN A 27 -2.97 -4.09 5.00
C GLN A 27 -3.00 -2.72 5.68
N SER A 28 -1.91 -2.31 6.33
CA SER A 28 -1.80 -0.96 6.92
C SER A 28 -1.86 0.13 5.86
N ALA A 29 -1.19 -0.06 4.72
CA ALA A 29 -1.22 0.87 3.59
C ALA A 29 -2.63 0.99 2.99
N ILE A 30 -3.33 -0.13 2.80
CA ILE A 30 -4.73 -0.17 2.34
C ILE A 30 -5.65 0.55 3.33
N ASN A 31 -5.52 0.26 4.63
CA ASN A 31 -6.35 0.89 5.66
C ASN A 31 -6.16 2.41 5.66
N ALA A 32 -4.93 2.89 5.48
CA ALA A 32 -4.64 4.32 5.42
C ALA A 32 -5.19 4.96 4.15
N ALA A 33 -5.06 4.30 3.00
CA ALA A 33 -5.59 4.76 1.71
C ALA A 33 -7.11 4.84 1.72
N GLN A 34 -7.78 3.85 2.30
CA GLN A 34 -9.23 3.85 2.49
C GLN A 34 -9.69 4.94 3.46
N SER A 35 -8.97 5.14 4.57
CA SER A 35 -9.30 6.18 5.55
C SER A 35 -9.14 7.60 5.00
N GLN A 36 -8.12 7.81 4.16
CA GLN A 36 -7.83 9.12 3.57
C GLN A 36 -8.52 9.34 2.22
N LEU A 37 -9.18 8.32 1.66
CA LEU A 37 -9.74 8.32 0.30
C LEU A 37 -8.70 8.75 -0.75
N LEU A 38 -7.45 8.31 -0.53
CA LEU A 38 -6.33 8.57 -1.42
C LEU A 38 -5.90 7.28 -2.09
N PRO A 39 -5.42 7.35 -3.34
CA PRO A 39 -4.95 6.17 -4.03
C PRO A 39 -3.59 5.72 -3.46
N LEU A 40 -3.31 4.43 -3.54
CA LEU A 40 -2.10 3.80 -3.03
C LEU A 40 -1.12 3.52 -4.18
N PHE A 41 0.05 4.13 -4.11
CA PHE A 41 1.18 3.85 -4.99
C PHE A 41 2.03 2.72 -4.43
N ILE A 42 2.31 1.71 -5.26
CA ILE A 42 3.23 0.61 -4.96
C ILE A 42 4.41 0.71 -5.91
N PRO A 43 5.61 1.11 -5.44
CA PRO A 43 6.78 1.20 -6.32
C PRO A 43 7.09 -0.13 -7.02
N ALA A 44 7.75 -0.04 -8.18
CA ALA A 44 8.17 -1.22 -8.93
C ALA A 44 9.01 -2.18 -8.05
N GLY A 45 8.57 -3.44 -7.99
CA GLY A 45 9.23 -4.48 -7.21
C GLY A 45 8.35 -5.72 -7.04
N THR A 46 8.93 -6.76 -6.47
CA THR A 46 8.19 -7.96 -6.09
C THR A 46 7.86 -7.92 -4.60
N TYR A 47 6.60 -8.15 -4.25
CA TYR A 47 6.13 -8.14 -2.87
C TYR A 47 5.44 -9.47 -2.56
N LEU A 48 5.83 -10.12 -1.47
CA LEU A 48 5.15 -11.32 -0.99
C LEU A 48 3.96 -10.92 -0.11
N ILE A 49 2.76 -11.22 -0.60
CA ILE A 49 1.49 -10.88 0.03
C ILE A 49 0.59 -12.13 -0.06
N THR A 50 -0.11 -12.46 1.02
CA THR A 50 -0.98 -13.64 1.06
C THR A 50 -2.44 -13.26 0.83
N ALA A 51 -3.06 -12.58 1.80
CA ALA A 51 -4.45 -12.16 1.73
C ALA A 51 -4.63 -10.79 2.38
N VAL A 52 -5.32 -9.89 1.70
CA VAL A 52 -5.69 -8.57 2.23
C VAL A 52 -7.18 -8.34 2.11
N ASN A 53 -7.71 -7.56 3.05
CA ASN A 53 -9.10 -7.16 3.08
C ASN A 53 -9.23 -5.75 2.52
N ILE A 54 -10.08 -5.59 1.52
CA ILE A 54 -10.46 -4.31 0.93
C ILE A 54 -11.95 -4.12 1.22
N SER A 55 -12.26 -3.32 2.25
CA SER A 55 -13.64 -3.05 2.70
C SER A 55 -14.31 -1.85 2.01
N SER A 56 -13.53 -0.97 1.39
CA SER A 56 -13.96 0.27 0.74
C SER A 56 -13.22 0.49 -0.58
N ASN A 57 -13.75 1.37 -1.43
CA ASN A 57 -13.09 1.76 -2.68
C ASN A 57 -11.67 2.26 -2.42
N ILE A 58 -10.74 1.72 -3.19
CA ILE A 58 -9.33 2.11 -3.21
C ILE A 58 -8.81 1.95 -4.64
N GLU A 59 -8.06 2.93 -5.10
CA GLU A 59 -7.30 2.84 -6.33
C GLU A 59 -5.86 2.48 -5.99
N ILE A 60 -5.34 1.43 -6.63
CA ILE A 60 -3.98 0.93 -6.41
C ILE A 60 -3.27 0.99 -7.76
N TYR A 61 -2.10 1.60 -7.78
CA TYR A 61 -1.28 1.69 -8.98
C TYR A 61 0.19 1.41 -8.68
N SER A 62 0.91 0.90 -9.68
CA SER A 62 2.29 0.46 -9.58
C SER A 62 3.22 1.15 -10.56
#